data_AF-A0A9P6HJR0-F1
#
_entry.id   AF-A0A9P6HJR0-F1
#
_cell.length_a   1.000
_cell.length_b   1.000
_cell.length_c   1.000
_cell.angle_alpha   90.00
_cell.angle_beta   90.00
_cell.angle_gamma   90.00
#
_symmetry.space_group_name_H-M   'P 1'
#
loop_
_entity.id
_entity.type
_entity.pdbx_description
1 polymer ?
#
loop_
_entity_poly.entity_id
_entity_poly.type
_entity_poly.pdbx_seq_one_letter_code
_entity_poly.pdbx_strand_id
1 'polypeptide(L)'
;MLPYIPRNDPYAKNISMLEGGLISVDGRPPGARKAIEILSQKDTVAHLDLRHNKLGDEGCIVLFEYLRSEAGRRHEVARILLGGNNLGNVALESIGSFLTCYKWLRELYLANNSFVGDSNVIDSFTEALNSSSLIFLSLTSCAGLSDAFAERFFPRLNSPHLSTLALSATRLTRTAVPHIIEYLSSPRSRRLATLKLSGNSLSVRGASRVVGQIKRTNFNITNLDMYGVRTHLGGQDDSSEGTSSDSSAFAIKFEEDLRHTLTRNDLLQRHTHASAFRLLRYSRALLLKPRRNEDEASGTPLHIQHLPTELQLHILSLTVDGLSANQRIRIFQFASDPKTLPEILPNLRRRQSEGIPGPSLREKSIAPFTLSPRDVNRTKWLRTVGCDLYET
;
A
#
# COMPACT_ATOMS: atom_id res chain seq x y z
N MET A 1 -38.28 12.19 -22.59
CA MET A 1 -37.34 12.67 -21.55
C MET A 1 -36.70 11.44 -20.92
N LEU A 2 -35.46 11.12 -21.30
CA LEU A 2 -34.70 10.04 -20.67
C LEU A 2 -34.26 10.50 -19.27
N PRO A 3 -34.40 9.68 -18.22
CA PRO A 3 -33.98 10.07 -16.89
C PRO A 3 -32.46 10.19 -16.81
N TYR A 4 -32.00 11.32 -16.29
CA TYR A 4 -30.61 11.62 -16.00
C TYR A 4 -30.07 10.63 -14.95
N ILE A 5 -29.18 9.73 -15.38
CA ILE A 5 -28.46 8.81 -14.48
C ILE A 5 -27.22 9.55 -13.95
N PRO A 6 -27.05 9.72 -12.63
CA PRO A 6 -25.88 10.40 -12.07
C PRO A 6 -24.58 9.62 -12.39
N ARG A 7 -23.56 10.31 -12.91
CA ARG A 7 -22.22 9.79 -13.28
C ARG A 7 -21.38 9.21 -12.14
N ASN A 8 -21.95 8.96 -10.96
CA ASN A 8 -21.21 8.67 -9.75
C ASN A 8 -21.83 7.53 -8.92
N ASP A 9 -22.28 6.47 -9.60
CA ASP A 9 -22.55 5.20 -8.95
C ASP A 9 -21.21 4.45 -8.74
N PRO A 10 -20.73 4.26 -7.51
CA PRO A 10 -19.48 3.54 -7.23
C PRO A 10 -19.53 2.06 -7.61
N TYR A 11 -20.72 1.52 -7.93
CA TYR A 11 -20.90 0.15 -8.44
C TYR A 11 -20.82 0.06 -9.97
N ALA A 12 -20.97 1.17 -10.71
CA ALA A 12 -20.98 1.16 -12.17
C ALA A 12 -19.60 0.91 -12.82
N LYS A 13 -18.50 1.05 -12.05
CA LYS A 13 -17.12 0.83 -12.52
C LYS A 13 -16.53 -0.53 -12.12
N ASN A 14 -17.36 -1.41 -11.57
CA ASN A 14 -16.92 -2.72 -11.06
C ASN A 14 -17.50 -3.81 -11.95
N ILE A 15 -16.64 -4.71 -12.40
CA ILE A 15 -17.06 -5.94 -13.07
C ILE A 15 -16.68 -7.08 -12.16
N SER A 16 -17.67 -7.83 -11.71
CA SER A 16 -17.46 -9.09 -10.99
C SER A 16 -18.12 -10.20 -11.79
N MET A 17 -17.31 -11.16 -12.21
CA MET A 17 -17.76 -12.43 -12.78
C MET A 17 -17.25 -13.53 -11.86
N LEU A 18 -17.86 -13.67 -10.69
CA LEU A 18 -17.54 -14.77 -9.79
C LEU A 18 -18.23 -16.03 -10.32
N GLU A 19 -17.48 -17.12 -10.53
CA GLU A 19 -18.01 -18.41 -11.01
C GLU A 19 -18.83 -18.32 -12.32
N GLY A 20 -18.50 -17.37 -13.20
CA GLY A 20 -19.26 -17.07 -14.43
C GLY A 20 -19.16 -18.13 -15.54
N GLY A 21 -18.66 -19.33 -15.22
CA GLY A 21 -18.42 -20.41 -16.19
C GLY A 21 -17.40 -20.03 -17.26
N LEU A 22 -16.42 -19.17 -16.93
CA LEU A 22 -15.38 -18.70 -17.87
C LEU A 22 -14.26 -19.74 -18.03
N ILE A 23 -14.64 -21.01 -18.18
CA ILE A 23 -13.74 -22.16 -18.25
C ILE A 23 -12.91 -22.06 -19.54
N SER A 24 -11.59 -22.21 -19.41
CA SER A 24 -10.73 -22.53 -20.56
C SER A 24 -10.94 -24.01 -20.92
N VAL A 25 -11.46 -24.27 -22.12
CA VAL A 25 -11.65 -25.62 -22.68
C VAL A 25 -10.71 -25.77 -23.88
N ASP A 26 -9.89 -26.81 -23.87
CA ASP A 26 -9.04 -27.26 -24.98
C ASP A 26 -8.12 -26.18 -25.60
N GLY A 27 -7.42 -25.42 -24.76
CA GLY A 27 -6.40 -24.45 -25.21
C GLY A 27 -6.95 -23.21 -25.91
N ARG A 28 -8.27 -23.05 -26.03
CA ARG A 28 -8.91 -21.80 -26.42
C ARG A 28 -9.46 -21.13 -25.16
N PRO A 29 -9.38 -19.79 -25.02
CA PRO A 29 -9.89 -19.09 -23.84
C PRO A 29 -11.27 -18.43 -24.10
N PRO A 30 -12.37 -19.18 -24.28
CA PRO A 30 -13.69 -18.58 -24.50
C PRO A 30 -14.14 -17.78 -23.27
N GLY A 31 -13.75 -18.20 -22.07
CA GLY A 31 -13.99 -17.47 -20.84
C GLY A 31 -13.35 -16.08 -20.80
N ALA A 32 -12.06 -15.97 -21.14
CA ALA A 32 -11.40 -14.67 -21.20
C ALA A 32 -11.98 -13.77 -22.31
N ARG A 33 -12.33 -14.34 -23.46
CA ARG A 33 -12.97 -13.59 -24.55
C ARG A 33 -14.35 -13.04 -24.16
N LYS A 34 -15.15 -13.82 -23.45
CA LYS A 34 -16.43 -13.36 -22.90
C LYS A 34 -16.24 -12.25 -21.86
N ALA A 35 -15.20 -12.36 -21.02
CA ALA A 35 -14.85 -11.28 -20.10
C ALA A 35 -14.47 -9.98 -20.84
N ILE A 36 -13.68 -10.11 -21.91
CA ILE A 36 -13.29 -8.99 -22.78
C ILE A 36 -14.49 -8.37 -23.51
N GLU A 37 -15.43 -9.19 -23.98
CA GLU A 37 -16.65 -8.69 -24.62
C GLU A 37 -17.49 -7.84 -23.66
N ILE A 38 -17.62 -8.27 -22.41
CA ILE A 38 -18.33 -7.49 -21.39
C ILE A 38 -17.53 -6.24 -21.01
N LEU A 39 -16.20 -6.33 -20.95
CA LEU A 39 -15.33 -5.17 -20.74
C LEU A 39 -15.49 -4.14 -21.87
N SER A 40 -15.54 -4.58 -23.13
CA SER A 40 -15.61 -3.70 -24.30
C SER A 40 -16.95 -2.95 -24.43
N GLN A 41 -18.02 -3.48 -23.85
CA GLN A 41 -19.33 -2.83 -23.76
C GLN A 41 -19.41 -1.73 -22.70
N LYS A 42 -18.44 -1.66 -21.78
CA LYS A 42 -18.40 -0.67 -20.71
C LYS A 42 -17.48 0.49 -21.06
N ASP A 43 -17.82 1.69 -20.60
CA ASP A 43 -17.00 2.89 -20.81
C ASP A 43 -15.72 2.85 -19.97
N THR A 44 -15.85 2.66 -18.64
CA THR A 44 -14.70 2.66 -17.71
C THR A 44 -14.86 1.57 -16.66
N VAL A 45 -13.77 0.87 -16.33
CA VAL A 45 -13.77 -0.23 -15.36
C VAL A 45 -12.57 -0.08 -14.43
N ALA A 46 -12.82 0.27 -13.17
CA ALA A 46 -11.78 0.48 -12.18
C ALA A 46 -11.42 -0.81 -11.42
N HIS A 47 -12.37 -1.74 -11.27
CA HIS A 47 -12.19 -2.98 -10.52
C HIS A 47 -12.67 -4.18 -11.33
N LEU A 48 -11.82 -5.18 -11.47
CA LEU A 48 -12.07 -6.41 -12.18
C LEU A 48 -11.94 -7.60 -11.23
N ASP A 49 -13.05 -8.30 -10.97
CA ASP A 49 -13.09 -9.51 -10.17
C ASP A 49 -13.43 -10.71 -11.06
N LEU A 50 -12.43 -11.57 -11.27
CA LEU A 50 -12.51 -12.78 -12.08
C LEU A 50 -12.11 -14.01 -11.26
N ARG A 51 -12.34 -14.02 -9.95
CA ARG A 51 -11.99 -15.16 -9.09
C ARG A 51 -12.77 -16.43 -9.45
N HIS A 52 -12.12 -17.58 -9.25
CA HIS A 52 -12.72 -18.92 -9.39
C HIS A 52 -13.29 -19.25 -10.78
N ASN A 53 -12.63 -18.78 -11.85
CA ASN A 53 -13.10 -18.95 -13.22
C ASN A 53 -12.32 -19.96 -14.05
N LYS A 54 -11.24 -20.57 -13.52
CA LYS A 54 -10.38 -21.51 -14.27
C LYS A 54 -9.94 -20.92 -15.64
N LEU A 55 -9.53 -19.65 -15.66
CA LEU A 55 -9.05 -18.98 -16.87
C LEU A 55 -7.86 -19.70 -17.51
N GLY A 56 -7.00 -20.33 -16.68
CA GLY A 56 -5.74 -20.91 -17.13
C GLY A 56 -4.77 -19.86 -17.69
N ASP A 57 -3.62 -20.33 -18.16
CA ASP A 57 -2.56 -19.45 -18.66
C ASP A 57 -2.97 -18.72 -19.94
N GLU A 58 -3.57 -19.43 -20.89
CA GLU A 58 -4.05 -18.84 -22.16
C GLU A 58 -5.09 -17.74 -21.94
N GLY A 59 -6.03 -17.94 -21.01
CA GLY A 59 -7.03 -16.92 -20.69
C GLY A 59 -6.42 -15.69 -20.03
N CYS A 60 -5.39 -15.88 -19.20
CA CYS A 60 -4.63 -14.81 -18.59
C CYS A 60 -3.89 -13.98 -19.64
N ILE A 61 -3.20 -14.63 -20.59
CA ILE A 61 -2.49 -13.97 -21.69
C ILE A 61 -3.44 -13.08 -22.48
N VAL A 62 -4.56 -13.63 -22.94
CA VAL A 62 -5.54 -12.89 -23.75
C VAL A 62 -6.15 -11.71 -22.98
N LEU A 63 -6.42 -11.88 -21.68
CA LEU A 63 -6.93 -10.80 -20.83
C LEU A 63 -5.90 -9.66 -20.71
N PHE A 64 -4.65 -9.97 -20.39
CA PHE A 64 -3.61 -8.95 -20.21
C PHE A 64 -3.17 -8.33 -21.54
N GLU A 65 -3.21 -9.06 -22.65
CA GLU A 65 -3.06 -8.48 -24.00
C GLU A 65 -4.15 -7.46 -24.31
N TYR A 66 -5.41 -7.78 -24.04
CA TYR A 66 -6.49 -6.82 -24.20
C TYR A 66 -6.30 -5.59 -23.30
N LEU A 67 -5.97 -5.77 -22.02
CA LEU A 67 -5.72 -4.65 -21.10
C LEU A 67 -4.51 -3.79 -21.51
N ARG A 68 -3.53 -4.36 -22.23
CA ARG A 68 -2.41 -3.61 -22.82
C ARG A 68 -2.80 -2.82 -24.07
N SER A 69 -3.79 -3.29 -24.82
CA SER A 69 -4.27 -2.62 -26.05
C SER A 69 -4.90 -1.25 -25.74
N GLU A 70 -5.02 -0.40 -26.77
CA GLU A 70 -5.65 0.92 -26.63
C GLU A 70 -7.09 0.82 -26.12
N ALA A 71 -7.84 -0.20 -26.56
CA ALA A 71 -9.19 -0.47 -26.11
C ALA A 71 -9.26 -0.83 -24.63
N GLY A 72 -8.25 -1.54 -24.10
CA GLY A 72 -8.19 -1.92 -22.69
C GLY A 72 -7.69 -0.79 -21.77
N ARG A 73 -6.72 0.01 -22.23
CA ARG A 73 -6.12 1.09 -21.43
C ARG A 73 -7.11 2.17 -21.02
N ARG A 74 -8.18 2.38 -21.81
CA ARG A 74 -9.26 3.34 -21.49
C ARG A 74 -9.93 3.08 -20.14
N HIS A 75 -9.88 1.84 -19.65
CA HIS A 75 -10.58 1.47 -18.42
C HIS A 75 -9.88 1.96 -17.15
N GLU A 76 -8.57 2.23 -17.21
CA GLU A 76 -7.75 2.61 -16.04
C GLU A 76 -7.97 1.68 -14.82
N VAL A 77 -8.04 0.37 -15.06
CA VAL A 77 -8.21 -0.67 -14.04
C VAL A 77 -7.19 -0.52 -12.92
N ALA A 78 -7.67 -0.25 -11.70
CA ALA A 78 -6.85 -0.05 -10.51
C ALA A 78 -6.76 -1.32 -9.65
N ARG A 79 -7.72 -2.24 -9.75
CA ARG A 79 -7.77 -3.50 -8.96
C ARG A 79 -8.12 -4.68 -9.84
N ILE A 80 -7.34 -5.76 -9.75
CA ILE A 80 -7.59 -7.03 -10.44
C ILE A 80 -7.56 -8.18 -9.43
N LEU A 81 -8.64 -8.98 -9.39
CA LEU A 81 -8.74 -10.19 -8.60
C LEU A 81 -8.79 -11.42 -9.50
N LEU A 82 -7.73 -12.22 -9.46
CA LEU A 82 -7.52 -13.41 -10.28
C LEU A 82 -7.29 -14.66 -9.43
N GLY A 83 -7.79 -14.68 -8.21
CA GLY A 83 -7.61 -15.83 -7.32
C GLY A 83 -8.38 -17.08 -7.79
N GLY A 84 -7.80 -18.28 -7.64
CA GLY A 84 -8.47 -19.54 -7.98
C GLY A 84 -8.65 -19.78 -9.47
N ASN A 85 -7.73 -19.31 -10.32
CA ASN A 85 -7.84 -19.41 -11.79
C ASN A 85 -6.93 -20.45 -12.44
N ASN A 86 -6.22 -21.25 -11.63
CA ASN A 86 -5.24 -22.23 -12.09
C ASN A 86 -4.16 -21.60 -12.98
N LEU A 87 -3.67 -20.42 -12.59
CA LEU A 87 -2.59 -19.72 -13.27
C LEU A 87 -1.23 -20.34 -12.90
N GLY A 88 -0.41 -20.61 -13.90
CA GLY A 88 0.96 -21.11 -13.80
C GLY A 88 2.00 -20.05 -14.17
N ASN A 89 3.22 -20.50 -14.48
CA ASN A 89 4.37 -19.63 -14.71
C ASN A 89 4.21 -18.75 -15.97
N VAL A 90 3.56 -19.27 -17.03
CA VAL A 90 3.32 -18.51 -18.27
C VAL A 90 2.39 -17.32 -18.00
N ALA A 91 1.34 -17.53 -17.20
CA ALA A 91 0.50 -16.43 -16.73
C ALA A 91 1.29 -15.40 -15.91
N LEU A 92 2.22 -15.86 -15.06
CA LEU A 92 3.03 -14.97 -14.22
C LEU A 92 3.98 -14.09 -15.06
N GLU A 93 4.59 -14.62 -16.12
CA GLU A 93 5.39 -13.85 -17.08
C GLU A 93 4.54 -12.80 -17.82
N SER A 94 3.33 -13.18 -18.25
CA SER A 94 2.40 -12.26 -18.90
C SER A 94 1.97 -11.12 -17.97
N ILE A 95 1.68 -11.44 -16.71
CA ILE A 95 1.40 -10.44 -15.65
C ILE A 95 2.61 -9.53 -15.45
N GLY A 96 3.82 -10.07 -15.39
CA GLY A 96 5.06 -9.27 -15.31
C GLY A 96 5.18 -8.30 -16.48
N SER A 97 5.01 -8.79 -17.70
CA SER A 97 5.02 -7.97 -18.92
C SER A 97 3.92 -6.91 -18.96
N PHE A 98 2.78 -7.17 -18.32
CA PHE A 98 1.73 -6.18 -18.15
C PHE A 98 2.13 -5.07 -17.15
N LEU A 99 2.72 -5.44 -16.00
CA LEU A 99 3.11 -4.51 -14.94
C LEU A 99 4.21 -3.52 -15.36
N THR A 100 5.08 -3.91 -16.29
CA THR A 100 6.13 -3.01 -16.82
C THR A 100 5.55 -1.86 -17.62
N CYS A 101 4.51 -2.10 -18.42
CA CYS A 101 3.87 -1.07 -19.25
C CYS A 101 2.71 -0.34 -18.55
N TYR A 102 1.97 -1.02 -17.68
CA TYR A 102 0.71 -0.53 -17.14
C TYR A 102 0.86 0.08 -15.74
N LYS A 103 0.72 1.40 -15.63
CA LYS A 103 1.02 2.16 -14.39
C LYS A 103 -0.20 2.50 -13.53
N TRP A 104 -1.42 2.16 -13.97
CA TRP A 104 -2.63 2.44 -13.19
C TRP A 104 -2.97 1.35 -12.17
N LEU A 105 -2.49 0.11 -12.36
CA LEU A 105 -2.81 -1.00 -11.46
C LEU A 105 -2.19 -0.77 -10.07
N ARG A 106 -3.04 -0.76 -9.05
CA ARG A 106 -2.67 -0.56 -7.64
C ARG A 106 -2.78 -1.82 -6.82
N GLU A 107 -3.72 -2.71 -7.14
CA GLU A 107 -4.00 -3.89 -6.33
C GLU A 107 -4.15 -5.14 -7.19
N LEU A 108 -3.38 -6.18 -6.87
CA LEU A 108 -3.34 -7.43 -7.59
C LEU A 108 -3.48 -8.61 -6.62
N TYR A 109 -4.54 -9.39 -6.81
CA TYR A 109 -4.83 -10.58 -6.01
C TYR A 109 -4.67 -11.83 -6.88
N LEU A 110 -3.67 -12.64 -6.58
CA LEU A 110 -3.33 -13.87 -7.30
C LEU A 110 -3.43 -15.10 -6.40
N ALA A 111 -4.24 -15.04 -5.34
CA ALA A 111 -4.33 -16.11 -4.36
C ALA A 111 -4.83 -17.44 -4.97
N ASN A 112 -4.40 -18.57 -4.41
CA ASN A 112 -4.84 -19.91 -4.82
C ASN A 112 -4.62 -20.17 -6.33
N ASN A 113 -3.40 -19.94 -6.81
CA ASN A 113 -2.95 -20.27 -8.16
C ASN A 113 -1.76 -21.23 -8.11
N SER A 114 -1.44 -21.82 -9.25
CA SER A 114 -0.52 -22.96 -9.41
C SER A 114 0.87 -22.53 -9.89
N PHE A 115 1.39 -21.40 -9.40
CA PHE A 115 2.73 -20.92 -9.73
C PHE A 115 3.80 -21.87 -9.16
N VAL A 116 4.74 -22.30 -9.99
CA VAL A 116 5.79 -23.27 -9.63
C VAL A 116 7.10 -22.58 -9.21
N GLY A 117 7.26 -21.30 -9.57
CA GLY A 117 8.39 -20.50 -9.12
C GLY A 117 9.69 -20.81 -9.86
N ASP A 118 9.65 -20.86 -11.19
CA ASP A 118 10.88 -20.97 -12.00
C ASP A 118 11.73 -19.72 -11.82
N SER A 119 13.06 -19.90 -11.72
CA SER A 119 13.99 -18.81 -11.39
C SER A 119 13.87 -17.62 -12.34
N ASN A 120 13.85 -17.86 -13.65
CA ASN A 120 13.78 -16.79 -14.66
C ASN A 120 12.44 -16.03 -14.61
N VAL A 121 11.35 -16.73 -14.33
CA VAL A 121 10.00 -16.17 -14.23
C VAL A 121 9.92 -15.27 -13.00
N ILE A 122 10.46 -15.72 -11.87
CA ILE A 122 10.49 -14.94 -10.62
C ILE A 122 11.35 -13.70 -10.78
N ASP A 123 12.53 -13.83 -11.39
CA ASP A 123 13.44 -12.70 -11.61
C ASP A 123 12.75 -11.64 -12.49
N SER A 124 12.15 -12.07 -13.62
CA SER A 124 11.39 -11.18 -14.52
C SER A 124 10.17 -10.53 -13.85
N PHE A 125 9.42 -11.31 -13.05
CA PHE A 125 8.27 -10.80 -12.31
C PHE A 125 8.69 -9.80 -11.22
N THR A 126 9.81 -10.04 -10.55
CA THR A 126 10.35 -9.13 -9.52
C THR A 126 10.82 -7.82 -10.13
N GLU A 127 11.51 -7.86 -11.26
CA GLU A 127 11.89 -6.66 -12.02
C GLU A 127 10.66 -5.87 -12.48
N ALA A 128 9.63 -6.57 -12.98
CA ALA A 128 8.37 -5.95 -13.34
C ALA A 128 7.72 -5.24 -12.13
N LEU A 129 7.66 -5.89 -10.97
CA LEU A 129 7.14 -5.31 -9.73
C LEU A 129 7.92 -4.07 -9.28
N ASN A 130 9.24 -4.06 -9.45
CA ASN A 130 10.10 -2.92 -9.10
C ASN A 130 9.79 -1.69 -9.95
N SER A 131 9.45 -1.89 -11.22
CA SER A 131 9.03 -0.81 -12.13
C SER A 131 7.55 -0.42 -11.99
N SER A 132 6.74 -1.25 -11.33
CA SER A 132 5.28 -1.09 -11.27
C SER A 132 4.83 -0.02 -10.26
N SER A 133 3.55 0.36 -10.34
CA SER A 133 2.90 1.27 -9.39
C SER A 133 2.00 0.55 -8.37
N LEU A 134 2.25 -0.76 -8.21
CA LEU A 134 1.46 -1.65 -7.37
C LEU A 134 1.66 -1.34 -5.89
N ILE A 135 0.56 -1.27 -5.15
CA ILE A 135 0.50 -0.97 -3.71
C ILE A 135 0.19 -2.25 -2.93
N PHE A 136 -0.60 -3.14 -3.50
CA PHE A 136 -1.03 -4.39 -2.88
C PHE A 136 -0.75 -5.58 -3.80
N LEU A 137 -0.03 -6.57 -3.30
CA LEU A 137 0.17 -7.87 -3.94
C LEU A 137 -0.21 -9.00 -2.98
N SER A 138 -1.07 -9.92 -3.43
CA SER A 138 -1.34 -11.17 -2.73
C SER A 138 -1.02 -12.37 -3.62
N LEU A 139 -0.13 -13.24 -3.12
CA LEU A 139 0.20 -14.54 -3.66
C LEU A 139 -0.18 -15.65 -2.66
N THR A 140 -1.23 -15.40 -1.87
CA THR A 140 -1.66 -16.28 -0.78
C THR A 140 -2.06 -17.66 -1.32
N SER A 141 -1.75 -18.73 -0.60
CA SER A 141 -2.09 -20.12 -0.98
C SER A 141 -1.52 -20.56 -2.33
N CYS A 142 -0.44 -19.94 -2.79
CA CYS A 142 0.30 -20.39 -3.97
C CYS A 142 1.39 -21.37 -3.51
N ALA A 143 1.00 -22.62 -3.30
CA ALA A 143 1.85 -23.62 -2.64
C ALA A 143 3.09 -24.06 -3.44
N GLY A 144 3.15 -23.74 -4.74
CA GLY A 144 4.36 -23.95 -5.53
C GLY A 144 5.42 -22.86 -5.35
N LEU A 145 5.06 -21.69 -4.77
CA LEU A 145 6.01 -20.63 -4.41
C LEU A 145 6.79 -20.97 -3.14
N SER A 146 7.65 -21.99 -3.24
CA SER A 146 8.49 -22.55 -2.17
C SER A 146 9.63 -21.61 -1.74
N ASP A 147 10.58 -22.12 -0.95
CA ASP A 147 11.75 -21.33 -0.50
C ASP A 147 12.60 -20.77 -1.66
N ALA A 148 12.63 -21.46 -2.80
CA ALA A 148 13.30 -20.98 -4.01
C ALA A 148 12.73 -19.63 -4.49
N PHE A 149 11.42 -19.41 -4.29
CA PHE A 149 10.80 -18.11 -4.54
C PHE A 149 11.36 -17.05 -3.61
N ALA A 150 11.37 -17.29 -2.30
CA ALA A 150 11.87 -16.31 -1.32
C ALA A 150 13.35 -15.97 -1.51
N GLU A 151 14.18 -16.97 -1.83
CA GLU A 151 15.61 -16.81 -2.08
C GLU A 151 15.89 -15.83 -3.24
N ARG A 152 15.07 -15.85 -4.30
CA ARG A 152 15.23 -14.98 -5.47
C ARG A 152 14.50 -13.65 -5.34
N PHE A 153 13.27 -13.70 -4.81
CA PHE A 153 12.35 -12.58 -4.74
C PHE A 153 12.83 -11.50 -3.74
N PHE A 154 13.12 -11.87 -2.49
CA PHE A 154 13.44 -10.88 -1.46
C PHE A 154 14.73 -10.09 -1.71
N PRO A 155 15.84 -10.67 -2.18
CA PRO A 155 17.05 -9.91 -2.47
C PRO A 155 16.90 -8.90 -3.62
N ARG A 156 15.99 -9.17 -4.58
CA ARG A 156 15.77 -8.32 -5.76
C ARG A 156 14.60 -7.35 -5.61
N LEU A 157 13.70 -7.58 -4.67
CA LEU A 157 12.52 -6.73 -4.47
C LEU A 157 12.92 -5.32 -4.02
N ASN A 158 12.59 -4.33 -4.83
CA ASN A 158 12.78 -2.91 -4.59
C ASN A 158 11.62 -2.11 -5.19
N SER A 159 10.39 -2.44 -4.76
CA SER A 159 9.20 -1.77 -5.25
C SER A 159 8.91 -0.51 -4.43
N PRO A 160 8.97 0.71 -5.03
CA PRO A 160 8.82 1.96 -4.30
C PRO A 160 7.37 2.24 -3.84
N HIS A 161 6.40 1.52 -4.41
CA HIS A 161 4.97 1.74 -4.14
C HIS A 161 4.32 0.63 -3.33
N LEU A 162 4.97 -0.54 -3.21
CA LEU A 162 4.40 -1.71 -2.56
C LEU A 162 4.30 -1.49 -1.05
N SER A 163 3.06 -1.41 -0.56
CA SER A 163 2.74 -1.18 0.85
C SER A 163 2.22 -2.43 1.54
N THR A 164 1.61 -3.35 0.79
CA THR A 164 1.12 -4.62 1.32
C THR A 164 1.59 -5.79 0.47
N LEU A 165 2.23 -6.76 1.12
CA LEU A 165 2.65 -8.02 0.54
C LEU A 165 2.07 -9.18 1.35
N ALA A 166 1.27 -10.02 0.70
CA ALA A 166 0.68 -11.21 1.31
C ALA A 166 1.23 -12.48 0.65
N LEU A 167 1.98 -13.25 1.43
CA LEU A 167 2.61 -14.53 1.06
C LEU A 167 2.15 -15.66 2.01
N SER A 168 0.95 -15.54 2.58
CA SER A 168 0.40 -16.57 3.47
C SER A 168 0.24 -17.92 2.74
N ALA A 169 0.52 -19.03 3.40
CA ALA A 169 0.39 -20.40 2.87
C ALA A 169 1.11 -20.64 1.53
N THR A 170 2.32 -20.13 1.37
CA THR A 170 3.17 -20.33 0.17
C THR A 170 4.17 -21.49 0.34
N ARG A 171 4.17 -22.18 1.49
CA ARG A 171 5.14 -23.23 1.86
C ARG A 171 6.56 -22.69 2.11
N LEU A 172 6.69 -21.44 2.54
CA LEU A 172 7.96 -20.93 3.05
C LEU A 172 8.36 -21.66 4.33
N THR A 173 9.62 -22.05 4.45
CA THR A 173 10.18 -22.74 5.59
C THR A 173 11.24 -21.89 6.30
N ARG A 174 11.97 -22.48 7.26
CA ARG A 174 13.06 -21.81 7.98
C ARG A 174 14.17 -21.27 7.07
N THR A 175 14.33 -21.82 5.85
CA THR A 175 15.36 -21.40 4.88
C THR A 175 15.02 -20.06 4.22
N ALA A 176 13.74 -19.67 4.13
CA ALA A 176 13.33 -18.36 3.63
C ALA A 176 13.62 -17.21 4.62
N VAL A 177 13.74 -17.52 5.92
CA VAL A 177 13.87 -16.51 7.00
C VAL A 177 15.06 -15.56 6.82
N PRO A 178 16.29 -16.01 6.49
CA PRO A 178 17.41 -15.11 6.25
C PRO A 178 17.14 -14.08 5.13
N HIS A 179 16.49 -14.50 4.04
CA HIS A 179 16.16 -13.62 2.92
C HIS A 179 15.09 -12.58 3.29
N ILE A 180 14.07 -12.98 4.07
CA ILE A 180 13.09 -12.06 4.63
C ILE A 180 13.78 -11.03 5.53
N ILE A 181 14.66 -11.49 6.44
CA ILE A 181 15.39 -10.62 7.37
C ILE A 181 16.28 -9.63 6.61
N GLU A 182 17.02 -10.07 5.60
CA GLU A 182 17.85 -9.21 4.76
C GLU A 182 17.01 -8.10 4.12
N TYR A 183 15.90 -8.45 3.48
CA TYR A 183 15.00 -7.48 2.86
C TYR A 183 14.43 -6.48 3.88
N LEU A 184 13.96 -6.98 5.03
CA LEU A 184 13.39 -6.14 6.09
C LEU A 184 14.40 -5.21 6.75
N SER A 185 15.69 -5.55 6.70
CA SER A 185 16.81 -4.71 7.18
C SER A 185 17.19 -3.64 6.15
N SER A 186 16.93 -3.91 4.87
CA SER A 186 17.29 -3.03 3.77
C SER A 186 16.33 -1.83 3.67
N PRO A 187 16.81 -0.65 3.23
CA PRO A 187 15.94 0.48 2.90
C PRO A 187 14.83 0.16 1.90
N ARG A 188 15.01 -0.89 1.09
CA ARG A 188 14.05 -1.39 0.09
C ARG A 188 12.68 -1.74 0.71
N SER A 189 12.66 -2.19 1.97
CA SER A 189 11.42 -2.57 2.66
C SER A 189 10.69 -1.42 3.36
N ARG A 190 11.24 -0.18 3.35
CA ARG A 190 10.68 0.94 4.12
C ARG A 190 9.26 1.33 3.72
N ARG A 191 8.85 1.03 2.49
CA ARG A 191 7.49 1.30 2.00
C ARG A 191 6.47 0.24 2.39
N LEU A 192 6.94 -0.94 2.77
CA LEU A 192 6.09 -2.05 3.18
C LEU A 192 5.54 -1.80 4.58
N ALA A 193 4.23 -1.58 4.67
CA ALA A 193 3.51 -1.38 5.93
C ALA A 193 2.89 -2.69 6.45
N THR A 194 2.43 -3.54 5.53
CA THR A 194 1.79 -4.82 5.85
C THR A 194 2.52 -5.99 5.21
N LEU A 195 2.95 -6.95 6.02
CA LEU A 195 3.52 -8.22 5.58
C LEU A 195 2.70 -9.38 6.16
N LYS A 196 2.14 -10.25 5.31
CA LYS A 196 1.41 -11.44 5.74
C LYS A 196 2.17 -12.70 5.34
N LEU A 197 2.51 -13.51 6.32
CA LEU A 197 3.29 -14.75 6.21
C LEU A 197 2.62 -15.91 6.96
N SER A 198 1.35 -15.78 7.34
CA SER A 198 0.59 -16.81 8.06
C SER A 198 0.45 -18.11 7.26
N GLY A 199 0.37 -19.25 7.95
CA GLY A 199 0.26 -20.57 7.31
C GLY A 199 1.54 -21.05 6.61
N ASN A 200 2.70 -20.48 6.93
CA ASN A 200 4.01 -20.96 6.49
C ASN A 200 4.75 -21.71 7.61
N SER A 201 5.79 -22.46 7.26
CA SER A 201 6.58 -23.30 8.18
C SER A 201 7.91 -22.62 8.59
N LEU A 202 7.89 -21.32 8.91
CA LEU A 202 9.10 -20.52 9.18
C LEU A 202 9.88 -20.91 10.46
N SER A 203 9.35 -21.81 11.28
CA SER A 203 9.75 -22.11 12.66
C SER A 203 9.57 -20.96 13.65
N VAL A 204 9.31 -21.30 14.91
CA VAL A 204 9.13 -20.36 16.02
C VAL A 204 10.34 -19.43 16.20
N ARG A 205 11.55 -20.02 16.13
CA ARG A 205 12.81 -19.27 16.19
C ARG A 205 12.98 -18.33 15.00
N GLY A 206 12.57 -18.77 13.81
CA GLY A 206 12.59 -17.94 12.61
C GLY A 206 11.67 -16.71 12.72
N ALA A 207 10.43 -16.92 13.16
CA ALA A 207 9.47 -15.84 13.41
C ALA A 207 10.00 -14.83 14.45
N SER A 208 10.57 -15.30 15.57
CA SER A 208 11.17 -14.44 16.58
C SER A 208 12.35 -13.61 16.04
N ARG A 209 13.18 -14.17 15.16
CA ARG A 209 14.26 -13.42 14.49
C ARG A 209 13.72 -12.34 13.57
N VAL A 210 12.63 -12.60 12.84
CA VAL A 210 11.95 -11.58 12.00
C VAL A 210 11.46 -10.43 12.86
N VAL A 211 10.73 -10.69 13.95
CA VAL A 211 10.23 -9.65 14.87
C VAL A 211 11.40 -8.89 15.51
N GLY A 212 12.42 -9.60 15.97
CA GLY A 212 13.63 -8.99 16.53
C GLY A 212 14.37 -8.09 15.54
N GLN A 213 14.32 -8.40 14.24
CA GLN A 213 14.92 -7.55 13.22
C GLN A 213 14.10 -6.30 12.95
N ILE A 214 12.77 -6.43 12.87
CA ILE A 214 11.86 -5.29 12.72
C ILE A 214 12.05 -4.32 13.89
N LYS A 215 12.10 -4.84 15.13
CA LYS A 215 12.34 -4.04 16.34
C LYS A 215 13.62 -3.19 16.28
N ARG A 216 14.68 -3.68 15.61
CA ARG A 216 15.98 -3.01 15.53
C ARG A 216 16.13 -2.07 14.34
N THR A 217 15.58 -2.43 13.19
CA THR A 217 15.94 -1.80 11.90
C THR A 217 14.75 -1.26 11.12
N ASN A 218 13.53 -1.77 11.34
CA ASN A 218 12.36 -1.41 10.54
C ASN A 218 11.25 -0.78 11.39
N PHE A 219 11.03 0.50 11.13
CA PHE A 219 10.11 1.37 11.88
C PHE A 219 8.77 1.60 11.14
N ASN A 220 8.60 1.03 9.95
CA ASN A 220 7.48 1.34 9.05
C ASN A 220 6.47 0.19 8.90
N ILE A 221 6.83 -1.04 9.25
CA ILE A 221 5.87 -2.15 9.30
C ILE A 221 4.92 -1.94 10.49
N THR A 222 3.63 -1.76 10.20
CA THR A 222 2.58 -1.57 11.20
C THR A 222 1.69 -2.80 11.35
N ASN A 223 1.70 -3.70 10.37
CA ASN A 223 0.95 -4.95 10.40
C ASN A 223 1.80 -6.13 9.94
N LEU A 224 2.00 -7.10 10.82
CA LEU A 224 2.73 -8.33 10.50
C LEU A 224 1.90 -9.51 10.98
N ASP A 225 1.49 -10.34 10.03
CA ASP A 225 0.74 -11.56 10.31
C ASP A 225 1.66 -12.78 10.10
N MET A 226 1.91 -13.55 11.16
CA MET A 226 2.70 -14.78 11.14
C MET A 226 2.00 -15.93 11.88
N TYR A 227 0.66 -15.91 11.94
CA TYR A 227 -0.10 -16.99 12.61
C TYR A 227 0.06 -18.33 11.88
N GLY A 228 0.08 -19.44 12.62
CA GLY A 228 0.20 -20.77 12.03
C GLY A 228 1.61 -21.16 11.57
N VAL A 229 2.64 -20.51 12.10
CA VAL A 229 4.00 -21.06 12.07
C VAL A 229 3.96 -22.41 12.78
N ARG A 230 4.04 -23.50 12.02
CA ARG A 230 4.02 -24.86 12.56
C ARG A 230 5.09 -24.98 13.65
N THR A 231 4.64 -25.06 14.90
CA THR A 231 5.42 -25.40 16.09
C THR A 231 5.70 -26.90 16.16
N HIS A 232 5.78 -27.59 15.02
CA HIS A 232 5.84 -29.05 14.95
C HIS A 232 7.22 -29.55 15.40
N LEU A 233 7.41 -29.59 16.72
CA LEU A 233 8.35 -30.47 17.42
C LEU A 233 7.78 -31.90 17.45
N GLY A 234 7.46 -32.44 16.28
CA GLY A 234 6.79 -33.73 16.17
C GLY A 234 7.14 -34.47 14.88
N GLY A 235 8.39 -34.34 14.44
CA GLY A 235 9.00 -35.31 13.55
C GLY A 235 9.83 -36.26 14.42
N GLN A 236 9.56 -37.56 14.29
CA GLN A 236 10.23 -38.68 14.94
C GLN A 236 11.74 -38.45 15.04
N ASP A 237 12.26 -38.36 16.27
CA ASP A 237 13.52 -38.94 16.71
C ASP A 237 13.62 -38.75 18.24
N ASP A 238 13.55 -39.88 18.94
CA ASP A 238 13.96 -40.21 20.31
C ASP A 238 13.92 -39.16 21.44
N SER A 239 13.10 -39.49 22.45
CA SER A 239 13.32 -39.22 23.88
C SER A 239 13.53 -37.76 24.32
N SER A 240 12.44 -37.03 24.58
CA SER A 240 12.40 -36.11 25.73
C SER A 240 10.96 -35.76 26.11
N GLU A 241 10.52 -36.27 27.25
CA GLU A 241 9.38 -35.73 27.99
C GLU A 241 9.76 -34.35 28.52
N GLY A 242 9.30 -33.29 27.85
CA GLY A 242 9.54 -31.93 28.32
C GLY A 242 8.74 -30.89 27.55
N THR A 243 7.99 -30.07 28.28
CA THR A 243 7.65 -28.67 27.96
C THR A 243 6.48 -28.36 27.00
N SER A 244 5.25 -28.65 27.42
CA SER A 244 4.06 -27.90 26.95
C SER A 244 4.00 -26.48 27.54
N SER A 245 4.47 -26.29 28.77
CA SER A 245 4.46 -25.00 29.49
C SER A 245 5.38 -23.96 28.84
N ASP A 246 6.63 -24.31 28.52
CA ASP A 246 7.59 -23.35 27.94
C ASP A 246 7.21 -22.91 26.52
N SER A 247 6.57 -23.80 25.75
CA SER A 247 6.05 -23.46 24.42
C SER A 247 4.93 -22.43 24.49
N SER A 248 4.08 -22.48 25.53
CA SER A 248 3.00 -21.52 25.73
C SER A 248 3.54 -20.16 26.20
N ALA A 249 4.48 -20.15 27.13
CA ALA A 249 5.13 -18.93 27.63
C ALA A 249 5.92 -18.22 26.51
N PHE A 250 6.60 -18.97 25.64
CA PHE A 250 7.27 -18.40 24.48
C PHE A 250 6.28 -17.76 23.51
N ALA A 251 5.17 -18.43 23.20
CA ALA A 251 4.17 -17.91 22.26
C ALA A 251 3.56 -16.60 22.76
N ILE A 252 3.22 -16.52 24.05
CA ILE A 252 2.71 -15.29 24.69
C ILE A 252 3.75 -14.17 24.58
N LYS A 253 5.00 -14.43 24.98
CA LYS A 253 6.08 -13.44 24.90
C LYS A 253 6.32 -12.95 23.48
N PHE A 254 6.30 -13.86 22.51
CA PHE A 254 6.44 -13.53 21.10
C PHE A 254 5.32 -12.60 20.62
N GLU A 255 4.07 -12.90 20.98
CA GLU A 255 2.92 -12.09 20.61
C GLU A 255 2.96 -10.69 21.27
N GLU A 256 3.39 -10.61 22.53
CA GLU A 256 3.62 -9.35 23.22
C GLU A 256 4.71 -8.51 22.56
N ASP A 257 5.87 -9.12 22.25
CA ASP A 257 6.99 -8.45 21.58
C ASP A 257 6.57 -7.95 20.18
N LEU A 258 5.81 -8.75 19.45
CA LEU A 258 5.24 -8.38 18.15
C LEU A 258 4.29 -7.19 18.31
N ARG A 259 3.31 -7.27 19.21
CA ARG A 259 2.32 -6.22 19.46
C ARG A 259 3.00 -4.91 19.88
N HIS A 260 3.99 -4.98 20.76
CA HIS A 260 4.75 -3.80 21.21
C HIS A 260 5.52 -3.17 20.05
N THR A 261 6.17 -3.99 19.22
CA THR A 261 6.94 -3.52 18.06
C THR A 261 6.04 -2.82 17.04
N LEU A 262 4.89 -3.42 16.71
CA LEU A 262 3.95 -2.86 15.74
C LEU A 262 3.25 -1.60 16.29
N THR A 263 2.83 -1.60 17.56
CA THR A 263 2.25 -0.42 18.22
C THR A 263 3.24 0.74 18.21
N ARG A 264 4.50 0.49 18.52
CA ARG A 264 5.55 1.50 18.49
C ARG A 264 5.72 2.09 17.08
N ASN A 265 5.72 1.26 16.03
CA ASN A 265 5.84 1.73 14.65
C ASN A 265 4.63 2.60 14.23
N ASP A 266 3.41 2.17 14.57
CA ASP A 266 2.19 2.95 14.32
C ASP A 266 2.19 4.29 15.08
N LEU A 267 2.63 4.31 16.34
CA LEU A 267 2.77 5.54 17.12
C LEU A 267 3.81 6.49 16.51
N LEU A 268 4.97 5.97 16.09
CA LEU A 268 6.00 6.78 15.40
C LEU A 268 5.45 7.40 14.12
N GLN A 269 4.72 6.63 13.31
CA GLN A 269 4.11 7.13 12.09
C GLN A 269 3.08 8.24 12.38
N ARG A 270 2.19 8.03 13.36
CA ARG A 270 1.21 9.05 13.78
C ARG A 270 1.90 10.30 14.31
N HIS A 271 2.98 10.14 15.06
CA HIS A 271 3.78 11.26 15.56
C HIS A 271 4.41 12.05 14.41
N THR A 272 5.07 11.38 13.47
CA THR A 272 5.61 12.00 12.24
C THR A 272 4.52 12.75 11.47
N HIS A 273 3.33 12.18 11.31
CA HIS A 273 2.21 12.85 10.66
C HIS A 273 1.80 14.13 11.39
N ALA A 274 1.62 14.06 12.71
CA ALA A 274 1.22 15.20 13.53
C ALA A 274 2.28 16.31 13.51
N SER A 275 3.56 15.95 13.67
CA SER A 275 4.68 16.89 13.59
C SER A 275 4.78 17.54 12.21
N ALA A 276 4.56 16.78 11.13
CA ALA A 276 4.57 17.32 9.78
C ALA A 276 3.49 18.40 9.59
N PHE A 277 2.25 18.13 10.00
CA PHE A 277 1.17 19.11 9.91
C PHE A 277 1.40 20.34 10.79
N ARG A 278 1.94 20.15 11.99
CA ARG A 278 2.30 21.24 12.91
C ARG A 278 3.37 22.13 12.28
N LEU A 279 4.43 21.52 11.75
CA LEU A 279 5.51 22.24 11.08
C LEU A 279 5.02 23.00 9.86
N LEU A 280 4.18 22.39 9.02
CA LEU A 280 3.60 23.04 7.86
C LEU A 280 2.85 24.33 8.24
N ARG A 281 2.07 24.29 9.33
CA ARG A 281 1.30 25.45 9.80
C ARG A 281 2.21 26.62 10.17
N TYR A 282 3.25 26.37 10.98
CA TYR A 282 4.19 27.43 11.38
C TYR A 282 5.07 27.90 10.23
N SER A 283 5.54 26.96 9.40
CA SER A 283 6.36 27.27 8.23
C SER A 283 5.62 28.15 7.23
N ARG A 284 4.33 27.87 6.96
CA ARG A 284 3.53 28.72 6.07
C ARG A 284 3.34 30.12 6.62
N ALA A 285 3.08 30.27 7.91
CA ALA A 285 2.90 31.59 8.52
C ALA A 285 4.18 32.46 8.46
N LEU A 286 5.36 31.82 8.48
CA LEU A 286 6.64 32.50 8.49
C LEU A 286 7.25 32.71 7.09
N LEU A 287 7.16 31.69 6.22
CA LEU A 287 7.86 31.65 4.92
C LEU A 287 7.02 32.22 3.77
N LEU A 288 5.68 32.17 3.83
CA LEU A 288 4.85 32.84 2.84
C LEU A 288 4.79 34.33 3.18
N LYS A 289 5.62 35.12 2.52
CA LYS A 289 5.56 36.58 2.63
C LYS A 289 4.21 37.05 2.08
N PRO A 290 3.41 37.81 2.85
CA PRO A 290 2.24 38.46 2.30
C PRO A 290 2.68 39.38 1.16
N ARG A 291 1.89 39.40 0.09
CA ARG A 291 2.03 40.38 -0.99
C ARG A 291 1.62 41.75 -0.42
N ARG A 292 2.49 42.38 0.37
CA ARG A 292 2.22 43.68 0.99
C ARG A 292 2.47 44.76 -0.06
N ASN A 293 1.41 45.49 -0.40
CA ASN A 293 1.51 46.84 -0.95
C ASN A 293 2.36 47.68 0.03
N GLU A 294 3.21 48.54 -0.50
CA GLU A 294 4.32 49.20 0.21
C GLU A 294 3.91 50.23 1.29
N ASP A 295 2.63 50.41 1.57
CA ASP A 295 2.15 51.48 2.44
C ASP A 295 1.62 50.93 3.77
N GLU A 296 2.48 50.78 4.78
CA GLU A 296 2.19 50.96 6.21
C GLU A 296 3.38 50.47 7.05
N ALA A 297 4.37 51.36 7.19
CA ALA A 297 5.43 51.24 8.17
C ALA A 297 5.05 52.02 9.44
N SER A 298 4.61 51.33 10.49
CA SER A 298 4.72 51.84 11.86
C SER A 298 4.47 50.74 12.89
N GLY A 299 5.45 50.49 13.75
CA GLY A 299 5.30 49.70 14.98
C GLY A 299 6.01 48.35 14.95
N THR A 300 7.23 48.30 15.48
CA THR A 300 7.95 47.06 15.78
C THR A 300 7.23 46.26 16.85
N PRO A 301 7.15 44.94 16.66
CA PRO A 301 7.92 44.06 17.53
C PRO A 301 8.97 43.33 16.69
N LEU A 302 9.97 42.71 17.34
CA LEU A 302 10.95 41.84 16.70
C LEU A 302 10.25 40.74 15.90
N HIS A 303 9.92 41.03 14.65
CA HIS A 303 9.22 40.09 13.78
C HIS A 303 10.25 39.06 13.36
N ILE A 304 10.04 37.79 13.74
CA ILE A 304 10.86 36.63 13.35
C ILE A 304 11.12 36.61 11.82
N GLN A 305 10.23 37.22 11.03
CA GLN A 305 10.34 37.46 9.59
C GLN A 305 11.56 38.29 9.13
N HIS A 306 12.20 39.07 10.02
CA HIS A 306 13.39 39.86 9.72
C HIS A 306 14.71 39.12 10.02
N LEU A 307 14.64 37.94 10.66
CA LEU A 307 15.83 37.12 10.87
C LEU A 307 16.30 36.51 9.53
N PRO A 308 17.61 36.24 9.36
CA PRO A 308 18.11 35.40 8.28
C PRO A 308 17.33 34.07 8.16
N THR A 309 17.13 33.60 6.94
CA THR A 309 16.33 32.40 6.65
C THR A 309 16.84 31.19 7.43
N GLU A 310 18.15 31.07 7.65
CA GLU A 310 18.79 30.00 8.41
C GLU A 310 18.30 29.96 9.86
N LEU A 311 18.21 31.13 10.51
CA LEU A 311 17.71 31.25 11.87
C LEU A 311 16.22 30.98 11.95
N GLN A 312 15.45 31.44 10.95
CA GLN A 312 14.02 31.13 10.85
C GLN A 312 13.79 29.62 10.76
N LEU A 313 14.51 28.93 9.87
CA LEU A 313 14.41 27.49 9.71
C LEU A 313 14.89 26.73 10.95
N HIS A 314 15.94 27.20 11.61
CA HIS A 314 16.42 26.62 12.87
C HIS A 314 15.36 26.73 13.98
N ILE A 315 14.76 27.91 14.16
CA ILE A 315 13.67 28.12 15.14
C ILE A 315 12.49 27.21 14.81
N LEU A 316 12.05 27.15 13.55
CA LEU A 316 10.98 26.23 13.13
C LEU A 316 11.34 24.77 13.44
N SER A 317 12.61 24.40 13.27
CA SER A 317 13.11 23.06 13.55
C SER A 317 13.03 22.66 15.03
N LEU A 318 12.95 23.63 15.95
CA LEU A 318 12.76 23.42 17.39
C LEU A 318 11.28 23.30 17.80
N THR A 319 10.34 23.68 16.92
CA THR A 319 8.88 23.62 17.23
C THR A 319 8.29 22.22 17.15
N VAL A 320 9.03 21.28 16.56
CA VAL A 320 8.59 19.91 16.30
C VAL A 320 9.75 18.95 16.49
N ASP A 321 9.45 17.81 17.09
CA ASP A 321 10.30 16.64 17.23
C ASP A 321 9.81 15.49 16.34
N GLY A 322 10.66 14.49 16.12
CA GLY A 322 10.31 13.27 15.37
C GLY A 322 10.23 13.42 13.85
N LEU A 323 10.81 14.48 13.28
CA LEU A 323 11.02 14.63 11.83
C LEU A 323 12.52 14.64 11.50
N SER A 324 12.90 13.90 10.46
CA SER A 324 14.28 13.93 9.94
C SER A 324 14.62 15.32 9.37
N ALA A 325 15.92 15.61 9.20
CA ALA A 325 16.35 16.84 8.52
C ALA A 325 15.77 16.95 7.09
N ASN A 326 15.74 15.83 6.36
CA ASN A 326 15.21 15.77 4.99
C ASN A 326 13.70 16.02 4.95
N GLN A 327 12.94 15.45 5.89
CA GLN A 327 11.50 15.70 6.03
C GLN A 327 11.22 17.18 6.30
N ARG A 328 11.97 17.80 7.22
CA ARG A 328 11.85 19.23 7.52
C ARG A 328 12.12 20.10 6.29
N ILE A 329 13.19 19.82 5.55
CA ILE A 329 13.53 20.55 4.31
C ILE A 329 12.41 20.45 3.28
N ARG A 330 11.88 19.24 3.03
CA ARG A 330 10.76 19.04 2.08
C ARG A 330 9.51 19.79 2.52
N ILE A 331 9.20 19.83 3.82
CA ILE A 331 8.08 20.62 4.36
C ILE A 331 8.33 22.13 4.16
N PHE A 332 9.53 22.64 4.42
CA PHE A 332 9.86 24.05 4.23
C PHE A 332 9.75 24.48 2.77
N GLN A 333 10.28 23.68 1.84
CA GLN A 333 10.16 23.91 0.40
C GLN A 333 8.70 23.91 -0.05
N PHE A 334 7.89 22.97 0.44
CA PHE A 334 6.46 22.95 0.15
C PHE A 334 5.74 24.16 0.76
N ALA A 335 6.12 24.57 1.98
CA ALA A 335 5.47 25.67 2.68
C ALA A 335 5.77 27.04 2.05
N SER A 336 6.95 27.23 1.46
CA SER A 336 7.37 28.49 0.85
C SER A 336 6.84 28.71 -0.56
N ASP A 337 6.41 27.66 -1.27
CA ASP A 337 5.88 27.77 -2.63
C ASP A 337 4.40 28.24 -2.63
N PRO A 338 4.08 29.44 -3.15
CA PRO A 338 2.71 29.94 -3.20
C PRO A 338 1.79 29.10 -4.09
N LYS A 339 2.32 28.32 -5.04
CA LYS A 339 1.52 27.40 -5.88
C LYS A 339 0.91 26.25 -5.09
N THR A 340 1.40 25.99 -3.88
CA THR A 340 0.89 24.93 -3.00
C THR A 340 -0.31 25.37 -2.16
N LEU A 341 -0.69 26.64 -2.22
CA LEU A 341 -1.85 27.16 -1.52
C LEU A 341 -3.14 26.56 -2.12
N PRO A 342 -4.13 26.20 -1.29
CA PRO A 342 -5.43 25.81 -1.81
C PRO A 342 -6.02 26.93 -2.65
N GLU A 343 -6.66 26.60 -3.78
CA GLU A 343 -7.50 27.54 -4.51
C GLU A 343 -8.56 28.08 -3.54
N ILE A 344 -8.49 29.38 -3.25
CA ILE A 344 -9.46 30.05 -2.40
C ILE A 344 -10.78 30.00 -3.19
N LEU A 345 -11.80 29.32 -2.65
CA LEU A 345 -13.17 29.37 -3.17
C LEU A 345 -13.52 30.83 -3.51
N PRO A 346 -14.17 31.13 -4.66
CA PRO A 346 -14.45 32.50 -5.04
C PRO A 346 -15.18 33.19 -3.89
N ASN A 347 -14.66 34.36 -3.52
CA ASN A 347 -15.11 35.20 -2.41
C ASN A 347 -16.61 35.02 -2.15
N LEU A 348 -16.97 34.49 -0.99
CA LEU A 348 -18.32 34.59 -0.47
C LEU A 348 -18.63 36.09 -0.39
N ARG A 349 -19.27 36.61 -1.43
CA ARG A 349 -19.86 37.96 -1.42
C ARG A 349 -20.65 38.03 -0.13
N ARG A 350 -20.27 38.99 0.70
CA ARG A 350 -20.91 39.40 1.95
C ARG A 350 -22.41 39.44 1.71
N ARG A 351 -23.10 38.35 2.05
CA ARG A 351 -24.56 38.25 1.90
C ARG A 351 -25.10 39.16 2.99
N GLN A 352 -25.61 40.31 2.58
CA GLN A 352 -26.42 41.15 3.43
C GLN A 352 -27.56 40.31 4.02
N SER A 353 -27.90 40.66 5.25
CA SER A 353 -28.88 40.02 6.13
C SER A 353 -30.11 39.50 5.40
N GLU A 354 -30.37 38.20 5.51
CA GLU A 354 -31.73 37.68 5.48
C GLU A 354 -31.75 36.26 6.08
N GLY A 355 -32.48 36.12 7.19
CA GLY A 355 -33.10 34.88 7.69
C GLY A 355 -32.18 33.70 8.04
N ILE A 356 -31.97 33.46 9.33
CA ILE A 356 -31.49 32.18 9.86
C ILE A 356 -32.65 31.17 9.81
N PRO A 357 -32.51 29.99 9.15
CA PRO A 357 -33.28 28.81 9.51
C PRO A 357 -32.44 27.94 10.46
N GLY A 358 -33.08 27.45 11.53
CA GLY A 358 -32.45 26.74 12.65
C GLY A 358 -31.75 25.42 12.33
N PRO A 359 -31.13 24.77 13.33
CA PRO A 359 -30.23 23.65 13.14
C PRO A 359 -31.02 22.37 12.82
N SER A 360 -30.99 21.92 11.56
CA SER A 360 -31.41 20.55 11.24
C SER A 360 -30.29 19.59 11.64
N LEU A 361 -30.57 18.76 12.65
CA LEU A 361 -29.77 17.62 13.06
C LEU A 361 -29.46 16.74 11.84
N ARG A 362 -28.21 16.73 11.37
CA ARG A 362 -27.73 15.72 10.43
C ARG A 362 -27.56 14.41 11.19
N GLU A 363 -28.50 13.51 10.97
CA GLU A 363 -28.37 12.10 11.32
C GLU A 363 -27.09 11.53 10.71
N LYS A 364 -26.25 10.93 11.57
CA LYS A 364 -25.09 10.16 11.19
C LYS A 364 -25.58 8.86 10.55
N SER A 365 -25.76 8.85 9.24
CA SER A 365 -25.86 7.61 8.47
C SER A 365 -24.47 6.97 8.40
N ILE A 366 -24.37 5.78 9.00
CA ILE A 366 -23.19 4.90 8.99
C ILE A 366 -23.11 4.30 7.59
N ALA A 367 -22.29 4.91 6.73
CA ALA A 367 -21.88 4.34 5.44
C ALA A 367 -20.40 3.89 5.54
N PRO A 368 -20.01 2.77 4.91
CA PRO A 368 -18.71 2.14 5.11
C PRO A 368 -17.56 3.04 4.64
N PHE A 369 -16.53 3.14 5.47
CA PHE A 369 -15.22 3.80 5.33
C PHE A 369 -14.80 4.29 3.92
N THR A 370 -15.43 5.34 3.41
CA THR A 370 -14.84 6.17 2.34
C THR A 370 -14.12 7.35 2.99
N LEU A 371 -12.79 7.38 2.89
CA LEU A 371 -11.96 8.49 3.38
C LEU A 371 -12.50 9.82 2.84
N SER A 372 -12.63 10.84 3.71
CA SER A 372 -13.02 12.18 3.28
C SER A 372 -12.03 12.70 2.22
N PRO A 373 -12.45 13.50 1.23
CA PRO A 373 -11.54 14.15 0.28
C PRO A 373 -10.40 14.91 0.96
N ARG A 374 -10.65 15.45 2.17
CA ARG A 374 -9.62 16.08 3.00
C ARG A 374 -8.55 15.10 3.47
N ASP A 375 -8.93 13.88 3.85
CA ASP A 375 -8.00 12.86 4.32
C ASP A 375 -7.20 12.23 3.17
N VAL A 376 -7.79 12.14 1.98
CA VAL A 376 -7.08 11.79 0.74
C VAL A 376 -6.01 12.84 0.39
N ASN A 377 -6.35 14.12 0.48
CA ASN A 377 -5.38 15.19 0.23
C ASN A 377 -4.27 15.24 1.29
N ARG A 378 -4.61 14.99 2.56
CA ARG A 378 -3.63 14.87 3.66
C ARG A 378 -2.64 13.73 3.44
N THR A 379 -3.12 12.55 3.10
CA THR A 379 -2.27 11.37 2.84
C THR A 379 -1.42 11.57 1.59
N LYS A 380 -1.96 12.18 0.53
CA LYS A 380 -1.20 12.57 -0.66
C LYS A 380 -0.08 13.56 -0.30
N TRP A 381 -0.38 14.57 0.50
CA TRP A 381 0.61 15.55 0.95
C TRP A 381 1.73 14.91 1.77
N LEU A 382 1.40 14.08 2.77
CA LEU A 382 2.39 13.36 3.57
C LEU A 382 3.34 12.54 2.70
N ARG A 383 2.83 11.88 1.65
CA ARG A 383 3.64 11.18 0.65
C ARG A 383 4.58 12.11 -0.11
N THR A 384 4.09 13.27 -0.54
CA THR A 384 4.90 14.27 -1.28
C THR A 384 6.08 14.77 -0.45
N VAL A 385 5.90 14.99 0.85
CA VAL A 385 6.98 15.45 1.74
C VAL A 385 7.76 14.32 2.41
N GLY A 386 7.44 13.06 2.10
CA GLY A 386 8.08 11.87 2.69
C GLY A 386 7.81 11.70 4.18
N CYS A 387 6.75 12.31 4.70
CA CYS A 387 6.31 12.18 6.10
C CYS A 387 5.27 11.09 6.29
N ASP A 388 4.93 10.33 5.24
CA ASP A 388 4.08 9.15 5.36
C ASP A 388 4.86 7.91 5.87
N LEU A 389 6.18 8.04 5.99
CA LEU A 389 7.09 7.07 6.59
C LEU A 389 7.84 7.70 7.75
N TYR A 390 8.23 6.88 8.71
CA TYR A 390 9.21 7.25 9.73
C TYR A 390 10.63 7.17 9.14
N GLU A 391 11.38 8.27 9.31
CA GLU A 391 12.81 8.36 8.96
C GLU A 391 13.60 8.59 10.26
N THR A 392 14.60 7.75 10.52
CA THR A 392 15.54 7.89 11.63
C THR A 392 16.53 9.01 11.39
#